data_AF-C5F0B8-F1
#
_entry.id   AF-C5F0B8-F1
#
_cell.length_a   1.000
_cell.length_b   1.000
_cell.length_c   1.000
_cell.angle_alpha   90.00
_cell.angle_beta   90.00
_cell.angle_gamma   90.00
#
_symmetry.space_group_name_H-M   'P 1'
#
loop_
_entity.id
_entity.type
_entity.pdbx_description
1 polymer ?
#
loop_
_entity_poly.entity_id
_entity_poly.type
_entity_poly.pdbx_seq_one_letter_code
_entity_poly.pdbx_strand_id
1 'polypeptide(L)'
;MATDTQNNTTNKQNNTQRPSRRQIIEHNQQRKISLIENNISAEVFIPESQAVSRTFRHFRMLDPIDASLRAFWGDKITSKDMEKWLKMQDEIHAKIVEAQEFGMNLLIENGRTRGIENFLLRQEVRRGIEKKEKEAKEESKAKAS
;
A
#
# COMPACT_ATOMS: atom_id res chain seq x y z
N MET A 1 20.28 -30.21 65.79
CA MET A 1 21.13 -29.46 64.85
C MET A 1 20.46 -29.52 63.49
N ALA A 2 20.18 -28.34 62.93
CA ALA A 2 19.74 -28.11 61.55
C ALA A 2 20.84 -28.58 60.56
N THR A 3 20.63 -28.84 59.27
CA THR A 3 19.78 -28.17 58.28
C THR A 3 19.45 -29.08 57.09
N ASP A 4 18.38 -28.70 56.42
CA ASP A 4 17.76 -29.20 55.19
C ASP A 4 18.70 -29.29 53.97
N THR A 5 18.57 -30.39 53.21
CA THR A 5 19.18 -30.53 51.88
C THR A 5 18.30 -29.83 50.85
N GLN A 6 18.67 -28.61 50.49
CA GLN A 6 17.97 -27.83 49.46
C GLN A 6 18.24 -28.35 48.04
N ASN A 7 17.15 -28.40 47.27
CA ASN A 7 17.05 -28.53 45.82
C ASN A 7 18.07 -27.66 45.06
N ASN A 8 18.72 -28.24 44.05
CA ASN A 8 19.33 -27.47 42.96
C ASN A 8 18.78 -27.95 41.61
N THR A 9 17.54 -27.55 41.32
CA THR A 9 17.01 -27.53 39.96
C THR A 9 17.76 -26.42 39.21
N THR A 10 18.68 -26.81 38.34
CA THR A 10 19.44 -25.90 37.49
C THR A 10 18.50 -25.33 36.43
N ASN A 11 17.80 -24.25 36.77
CA ASN A 11 17.09 -23.42 35.80
C ASN A 11 18.14 -22.79 34.88
N LYS A 12 18.35 -23.40 33.71
CA LYS A 12 18.98 -22.74 32.56
C LYS A 12 18.07 -21.59 32.14
N GLN A 13 18.28 -20.42 32.75
CA GLN A 13 17.75 -19.16 32.25
C GLN A 13 18.37 -18.95 30.86
N ASN A 14 17.60 -19.26 29.82
CA ASN A 14 17.87 -18.81 28.47
C ASN A 14 17.85 -17.27 28.50
N ASN A 15 19.03 -16.69 28.68
CA ASN A 15 19.26 -15.27 28.60
C ASN A 15 19.13 -14.85 27.13
N THR A 16 17.89 -14.80 26.62
CA THR A 16 17.59 -14.15 25.33
C THR A 16 17.73 -12.66 25.54
N GLN A 17 18.99 -12.22 25.50
CA GLN A 17 19.38 -10.83 25.57
C GLN A 17 18.65 -10.09 24.44
N ARG A 18 17.76 -9.17 24.82
CA ARG A 18 16.96 -8.40 23.86
C ARG A 18 17.92 -7.75 22.86
N PRO A 19 17.76 -7.99 21.54
CA PRO A 19 18.72 -7.54 20.56
C PRO A 19 18.88 -6.02 20.66
N SER A 20 20.12 -5.57 20.63
CA SER A 20 20.43 -4.14 20.70
C SER A 20 19.79 -3.41 19.52
N ARG A 21 19.51 -2.11 19.68
CA ARG A 21 18.91 -1.29 18.62
C ARG A 21 19.71 -1.38 17.31
N ARG A 22 21.03 -1.51 17.41
CA ARG A 22 21.94 -1.69 16.28
C ARG A 22 21.70 -3.03 15.56
N GLN A 23 21.60 -4.13 16.30
CA GLN A 23 21.32 -5.46 15.75
C GLN A 23 19.92 -5.53 15.10
N ILE A 24 18.94 -4.83 15.65
CA ILE A 24 17.60 -4.74 15.05
C ILE A 24 17.67 -3.98 13.71
N ILE A 25 18.45 -2.90 13.64
CA ILE A 25 18.63 -2.13 12.40
C ILE A 25 19.34 -2.98 11.33
N GLU A 26 20.40 -3.68 11.73
CA GLU A 26 21.22 -4.52 10.84
C GLU A 26 20.41 -5.72 10.30
N HIS A 27 19.64 -6.40 11.15
CA HIS A 27 18.74 -7.47 10.73
C HIS A 27 17.62 -6.97 9.79
N ASN A 28 17.10 -5.76 10.01
CA ASN A 28 16.13 -5.16 9.09
C ASN A 28 16.75 -4.77 7.75
N GLN A 29 18.01 -4.33 7.74
CA GLN A 29 18.75 -4.07 6.50
C GLN A 29 19.00 -5.37 5.73
N GLN A 30 19.43 -6.44 6.41
CA GLN A 30 19.63 -7.76 5.81
C GLN A 30 18.33 -8.34 5.26
N ARG A 31 17.20 -8.21 5.96
CA ARG A 31 15.88 -8.59 5.43
C ARG A 31 15.53 -7.84 4.15
N LYS A 32 15.77 -6.52 4.10
CA LYS A 32 15.54 -5.73 2.89
C LYS A 32 16.43 -6.20 1.74
N ILE A 33 17.72 -6.42 1.99
CA ILE A 33 18.68 -6.94 1.00
C ILE A 33 18.23 -8.31 0.48
N SER A 34 17.83 -9.23 1.36
CA SER A 34 17.32 -10.54 0.93
C SER A 34 16.01 -10.46 0.13
N LEU A 35 15.16 -9.46 0.38
CA LEU A 35 13.95 -9.20 -0.40
C LEU A 35 14.29 -8.61 -1.78
N ILE A 36 15.34 -7.78 -1.86
CA ILE A 36 15.90 -7.23 -3.11
C ILE A 36 16.46 -8.37 -3.97
N GLU A 37 17.34 -9.19 -3.41
CA GLU A 37 18.06 -10.25 -4.12
C GLU A 37 17.10 -11.33 -4.65
N ASN A 38 16.01 -11.60 -3.94
CA ASN A 38 14.99 -12.56 -4.36
C ASN A 38 13.94 -11.97 -5.34
N ASN A 39 13.95 -10.66 -5.61
CA ASN A 39 13.03 -10.01 -6.55
C ASN A 39 13.81 -9.13 -7.55
N ILE A 40 14.39 -9.78 -8.57
CA ILE A 40 15.18 -9.16 -9.66
C ILE A 40 14.43 -8.06 -10.44
N SER A 41 13.10 -7.99 -10.30
CA SER A 41 12.29 -6.87 -10.81
C SER A 41 12.52 -5.60 -9.96
N ALA A 42 13.61 -4.90 -10.28
CA ALA A 42 14.14 -3.73 -9.58
C ALA A 42 13.21 -2.49 -9.48
N GLU A 43 11.96 -2.55 -9.97
CA GLU A 43 10.98 -1.46 -9.78
C GLU A 43 10.62 -1.21 -8.31
N VAL A 44 10.83 -2.20 -7.44
CA VAL A 44 10.56 -2.10 -5.98
C VAL A 44 11.45 -1.05 -5.28
N PHE A 45 12.56 -0.63 -5.91
CA PHE A 45 13.59 0.24 -5.29
C PHE A 45 13.70 1.63 -5.90
N ILE A 46 12.93 1.94 -6.95
CA ILE A 46 12.84 3.28 -7.50
C ILE A 46 11.64 3.99 -6.87
N PRO A 47 11.81 5.16 -6.22
CA PRO A 47 10.69 5.91 -5.63
C PRO A 47 9.60 6.26 -6.66
N GLU A 48 10.02 6.44 -7.91
CA GLU A 48 9.16 6.74 -9.05
C GLU A 48 8.94 5.51 -9.91
N SER A 49 7.67 5.13 -10.10
CA SER A 49 7.33 4.04 -11.01
C SER A 49 7.47 4.51 -12.47
N GLN A 50 8.38 3.89 -13.21
CA GLN A 50 8.54 4.14 -14.65
C GLN A 50 7.27 3.78 -15.43
N ALA A 51 6.58 2.70 -15.03
CA ALA A 51 5.31 2.28 -15.60
C ALA A 51 4.24 3.38 -15.43
N VAL A 52 4.08 3.89 -14.21
CA VAL A 52 3.13 4.97 -13.92
C VAL A 52 3.47 6.25 -14.69
N SER A 53 4.76 6.62 -14.78
CA SER A 53 5.20 7.77 -15.57
C SER A 53 4.88 7.64 -17.07
N ARG A 54 5.03 6.45 -17.65
CA ARG A 54 4.62 6.18 -19.04
C ARG A 54 3.11 6.32 -19.19
N THR A 55 2.33 5.75 -18.28
CA THR A 55 0.87 5.84 -18.30
C THR A 55 0.39 7.29 -18.15
N PHE A 56 0.99 8.09 -17.27
CA PHE A 56 0.65 9.51 -17.08
C PHE A 56 0.85 10.34 -18.35
N ARG A 57 1.86 10.03 -19.16
CA ARG A 57 2.04 10.70 -20.47
C ARG A 57 0.83 10.47 -21.37
N HIS A 58 0.30 9.25 -21.39
CA HIS A 58 -0.89 8.92 -22.18
C HIS A 58 -2.14 9.58 -21.60
N PHE A 59 -2.31 9.59 -20.27
CA PHE A 59 -3.44 10.26 -19.61
C PHE A 59 -3.53 11.75 -19.93
N ARG A 60 -2.40 12.46 -19.98
CA ARG A 60 -2.37 13.88 -20.36
C ARG A 60 -2.89 14.17 -21.76
N MET A 61 -2.87 13.19 -22.66
CA MET A 61 -3.37 13.35 -24.02
C MET A 61 -4.86 12.98 -24.17
N LEU A 62 -5.45 12.25 -23.21
CA LEU A 62 -6.84 11.79 -23.34
C LEU A 62 -7.83 12.96 -23.39
N ASP A 63 -7.62 13.99 -22.58
CA ASP A 63 -8.52 15.16 -22.53
C ASP A 63 -8.50 15.99 -23.84
N PRO A 64 -7.32 16.37 -24.40
CA PRO A 64 -7.27 16.96 -25.74
C PRO A 64 -7.84 16.07 -26.85
N ILE A 65 -7.65 14.76 -26.76
CA ILE A 65 -8.24 13.80 -27.70
C ILE A 65 -9.76 13.81 -27.59
N ASP A 66 -10.31 13.74 -26.37
CA ASP A 66 -11.76 13.79 -26.13
C ASP A 66 -12.37 15.07 -26.71
N ALA A 67 -11.77 16.22 -26.39
CA ALA A 67 -12.21 17.51 -26.91
C ALA A 67 -12.20 17.54 -28.45
N SER A 68 -11.14 17.01 -29.06
CA SER A 68 -11.02 16.93 -30.52
C SER A 68 -12.06 15.98 -31.13
N LEU A 69 -12.27 14.81 -30.54
CA LEU A 69 -13.27 13.83 -30.99
C LEU A 69 -14.68 14.41 -30.92
N ARG A 70 -15.01 15.14 -29.84
CA ARG A 70 -16.29 15.86 -29.72
C ARG A 70 -16.44 16.96 -30.77
N ALA A 71 -15.37 17.70 -31.06
CA ALA A 71 -15.40 18.76 -32.08
C ALA A 71 -15.60 18.22 -33.50
N PHE A 72 -15.06 17.05 -33.81
CA PHE A 72 -15.20 16.40 -35.12
C PHE A 72 -16.36 15.39 -35.19
N TRP A 73 -17.17 15.30 -34.12
CA TRP A 73 -18.32 14.40 -34.08
C TRP A 73 -19.37 14.84 -35.10
N GLY A 74 -19.82 13.89 -35.93
CA GLY A 74 -20.85 14.12 -36.94
C GLY A 74 -20.29 14.45 -38.33
N ASP A 75 -18.99 14.75 -38.42
CA ASP A 75 -18.28 14.86 -39.71
C ASP A 75 -17.77 13.48 -40.16
N LYS A 76 -16.63 13.04 -39.62
CA LYS A 76 -16.02 11.73 -39.93
C LYS A 76 -16.03 10.73 -38.79
N ILE A 77 -16.47 11.17 -37.61
CA ILE A 77 -16.58 10.32 -36.43
C ILE A 77 -18.04 9.93 -36.26
N THR A 78 -18.30 8.63 -36.32
CA THR A 78 -19.66 8.11 -36.20
C THR A 78 -20.13 8.04 -34.75
N SER A 79 -21.45 7.97 -34.54
CA SER A 79 -22.02 7.71 -33.21
C SER A 79 -21.47 6.43 -32.57
N LYS A 80 -21.18 5.41 -33.38
CA LYS A 80 -20.65 4.12 -32.93
C LYS A 80 -19.20 4.25 -32.45
N ASP A 81 -18.41 5.09 -33.12
CA ASP A 81 -17.02 5.37 -32.72
C ASP A 81 -16.99 6.16 -31.40
N MET A 82 -17.87 7.16 -31.25
CA MET A 82 -17.99 7.92 -30.01
C MET A 82 -18.48 7.06 -28.85
N GLU A 83 -19.45 6.18 -29.07
CA GLU A 83 -19.93 5.25 -28.05
C GLU A 83 -18.80 4.31 -27.57
N LYS A 84 -18.01 3.79 -28.51
CA LYS A 84 -16.82 3.00 -28.19
C LYS A 84 -15.78 3.80 -27.40
N TRP A 85 -15.53 5.05 -27.79
CA TRP A 85 -14.60 5.94 -27.11
C TRP A 85 -15.02 6.23 -25.67
N LEU A 86 -16.29 6.58 -25.44
CA LEU A 86 -16.83 6.83 -24.10
C LEU A 86 -16.71 5.57 -23.22
N LYS A 87 -17.04 4.39 -23.76
CA LYS A 87 -16.89 3.13 -23.04
C LYS A 87 -15.43 2.86 -22.63
N MET A 88 -14.46 3.18 -23.49
CA MET A 88 -13.04 3.05 -23.15
C MET A 88 -12.64 3.98 -22.00
N GLN A 89 -13.18 5.20 -21.96
CA GLN A 89 -12.95 6.12 -20.84
C GLN A 89 -13.50 5.57 -19.52
N ASP A 90 -14.72 5.00 -19.56
CA ASP A 90 -15.34 4.38 -18.38
C ASP A 90 -14.51 3.18 -17.87
N GLU A 91 -14.04 2.32 -18.78
CA GLU A 91 -13.18 1.18 -18.44
C GLU A 91 -11.85 1.63 -17.82
N ILE A 92 -11.23 2.68 -18.37
CA ILE A 92 -10.02 3.30 -17.82
C ILE A 92 -10.28 3.83 -16.42
N HIS A 93 -11.36 4.59 -16.23
CA HIS A 93 -11.73 5.13 -14.93
C HIS A 93 -11.90 4.02 -13.89
N ALA A 94 -12.66 2.98 -14.22
CA ALA A 94 -12.88 1.83 -13.34
C ALA A 94 -11.56 1.17 -12.92
N LYS A 95 -10.65 0.95 -13.87
CA LYS A 95 -9.34 0.33 -13.58
C LYS A 95 -8.43 1.20 -12.72
N ILE A 96 -8.45 2.52 -12.91
CA ILE A 96 -7.67 3.44 -12.06
C ILE A 96 -8.22 3.44 -10.63
N VAL A 97 -9.54 3.52 -10.48
CA VAL A 97 -10.19 3.49 -9.15
C VAL A 97 -9.88 2.18 -8.43
N GLU A 98 -10.02 1.04 -9.11
CA GLU A 98 -9.70 -0.29 -8.58
C GLU A 98 -8.24 -0.36 -8.06
N ALA A 99 -7.29 0.10 -8.88
CA ALA A 99 -5.87 0.10 -8.50
C ALA A 99 -5.58 1.06 -7.32
N GLN A 100 -6.22 2.23 -7.31
CA GLN A 100 -6.10 3.22 -6.24
C GLN A 100 -6.64 2.66 -4.92
N GLU A 101 -7.85 2.11 -4.92
CA GLU A 101 -8.48 1.53 -3.73
C GLU A 101 -7.65 0.37 -3.18
N PHE A 102 -7.17 -0.52 -4.04
CA PHE A 102 -6.29 -1.61 -3.64
C PHE A 102 -5.01 -1.10 -2.97
N GLY A 103 -4.30 -0.15 -3.59
CA GLY A 103 -3.10 0.45 -3.02
C GLY A 103 -3.35 1.18 -1.70
N MET A 104 -4.47 1.90 -1.60
CA MET A 104 -4.91 2.58 -0.37
C MET A 104 -5.18 1.59 0.76
N ASN A 105 -5.87 0.49 0.47
CA ASN A 105 -6.15 -0.55 1.45
C ASN A 105 -4.87 -1.18 2.01
N LEU A 106 -3.88 -1.46 1.16
CA LEU A 106 -2.57 -1.95 1.60
C LEU A 106 -1.86 -0.96 2.53
N LEU A 107 -1.93 0.34 2.23
CA LEU A 107 -1.33 1.38 3.08
C LEU A 107 -2.05 1.51 4.43
N ILE A 108 -3.38 1.41 4.43
CA ILE A 108 -4.20 1.43 5.64
C ILE A 108 -3.92 0.18 6.50
N GLU A 109 -3.81 -1.00 5.89
CA GLU A 109 -3.49 -2.25 6.58
C GLU A 109 -2.11 -2.25 7.23
N ASN A 110 -1.12 -1.60 6.61
CA ASN A 110 0.20 -1.40 7.21
C ASN A 110 0.13 -0.58 8.51
N GLY A 111 -0.91 0.23 8.71
CA GLY A 111 -1.14 0.97 9.96
C GLY A 111 -0.10 2.06 10.25
N ARG A 112 0.71 2.44 9.25
CA ARG A 112 1.81 3.40 9.40
C ARG A 112 1.74 4.48 8.33
N THR A 113 1.69 5.74 8.76
CA THR A 113 1.71 6.91 7.88
C THR A 113 3.09 7.58 7.79
N ARG A 114 4.01 7.20 8.69
CA ARG A 114 5.39 7.71 8.73
C ARG A 114 6.17 7.12 7.56
N GLY A 115 6.57 7.96 6.61
CA GLY A 115 7.26 7.58 5.38
C GLY A 115 6.49 7.90 4.09
N ILE A 116 5.20 8.28 4.20
CA ILE A 116 4.41 8.74 3.05
C ILE A 116 4.71 10.22 2.79
N GLU A 117 5.50 10.53 1.77
CA GLU A 117 5.93 11.92 1.48
C GLU A 117 4.77 12.81 1.02
N ASN A 118 3.87 12.28 0.17
CA ASN A 118 2.72 13.02 -0.31
C ASN A 118 1.74 13.33 0.84
N PHE A 119 1.49 14.62 1.08
CA PHE A 119 0.65 15.08 2.18
C PHE A 119 -0.80 14.61 2.07
N LEU A 120 -1.40 14.72 0.87
CA LEU A 120 -2.79 14.32 0.64
C LEU A 120 -2.96 12.82 0.87
N LEU A 121 -2.09 12.01 0.29
CA LEU A 121 -2.07 10.56 0.49
C LEU A 121 -1.92 10.21 1.97
N ARG A 122 -1.05 10.91 2.70
CA ARG A 122 -0.85 10.68 4.13
C ARG A 122 -2.13 10.94 4.93
N GLN A 123 -2.87 12.01 4.61
CA GLN A 123 -4.13 12.34 5.28
C GLN A 123 -5.21 11.29 5.00
N GLU A 124 -5.35 10.88 3.75
CA GLU A 124 -6.28 9.83 3.31
C GLU A 124 -6.01 8.51 4.06
N VAL A 125 -4.76 8.05 4.05
CA VAL A 125 -4.36 6.81 4.75
C VAL A 125 -4.60 6.93 6.25
N ARG A 126 -4.28 8.07 6.87
CA ARG A 126 -4.54 8.30 8.30
C ARG A 126 -6.02 8.17 8.63
N ARG A 127 -6.89 8.82 7.86
CA ARG A 127 -8.34 8.73 8.04
C ARG A 127 -8.85 7.29 7.89
N GLY A 128 -8.32 6.56 6.92
CA GLY A 128 -8.64 5.15 6.71
C GLY A 128 -8.26 4.26 7.90
N ILE A 129 -7.07 4.45 8.47
CA ILE A 129 -6.62 3.74 9.68
C ILE A 129 -7.53 4.05 10.87
N GLU A 130 -7.80 5.34 11.12
CA GLU A 130 -8.67 5.77 12.22
C GLU A 130 -10.10 5.21 12.08
N LYS A 131 -10.62 5.12 10.86
CA LYS A 131 -11.94 4.51 10.57
C LYS A 131 -11.94 3.01 10.89
N LYS A 132 -10.94 2.27 10.39
CA LYS A 132 -10.80 0.82 10.63
C LYS A 132 -10.67 0.49 12.12
N GLU A 133 -9.93 1.32 12.87
CA GLU A 133 -9.81 1.17 14.32
C GLU A 133 -11.12 1.42 15.08
N LYS A 134 -11.96 2.35 14.60
CA LYS A 134 -13.28 2.62 15.19
C LYS A 134 -14.23 1.44 14.95
N GLU A 135 -14.29 0.95 13.72
CA GLU A 135 -15.13 -0.20 13.34
C GLU A 135 -14.74 -1.45 14.15
N ALA A 136 -13.45 -1.74 14.29
CA ALA A 136 -12.99 -2.86 15.11
C ALA A 136 -13.37 -2.74 16.60
N LYS A 137 -13.35 -1.52 17.16
CA LYS A 137 -13.78 -1.26 18.55
C LYS A 137 -15.29 -1.44 18.71
N GLU A 138 -16.09 -1.01 17.75
CA GLU A 138 -17.55 -1.19 17.77
C GLU A 138 -17.94 -2.67 17.63
N GLU A 139 -17.31 -3.42 16.72
CA GLU A 139 -17.52 -4.87 16.60
C GLU A 139 -17.17 -5.63 17.89
N SER A 140 -16.08 -5.23 18.57
CA SER A 140 -15.69 -5.85 19.84
C SER A 140 -16.69 -5.59 20.97
N LYS A 141 -17.35 -4.42 20.98
CA LYS A 141 -18.40 -4.08 21.95
C LYS A 141 -19.70 -4.84 21.66
N ALA A 142 -20.05 -5.00 20.39
CA ALA A 142 -21.25 -5.72 19.96
C ALA A 142 -21.17 -7.23 20.26
N LYS A 143 -19.97 -7.84 20.19
CA LYS A 143 -19.75 -9.25 20.55
C LYS A 143 -19.66 -9.50 22.07
N ALA A 144 -19.47 -8.45 22.86
CA ALA A 144 -19.36 -8.51 24.31
C ALA A 144 -20.68 -8.17 25.04
N SER A 145 -21.72 -7.78 24.31
CA SER A 145 -23.09 -7.53 24.79
C SER A 145 -23.99 -8.70 24.41
#